data_AF-A0A9P3CYG5-F1
#
_entry.id   AF-A0A9P3CYG5-F1
#
_cell.length_a   1.000
_cell.length_b   1.000
_cell.length_c   1.000
_cell.angle_alpha   90.00
_cell.angle_beta   90.00
_cell.angle_gamma   90.00
#
_symmetry.space_group_name_H-M   'P 1'
#
loop_
_entity.id
_entity.type
_entity.pdbx_description
1 polymer ?
#
loop_
_entity_poly.entity_id
_entity_poly.type
_entity_poly.pdbx_seq_one_letter_code
_entity_poly.pdbx_strand_id
1 'polypeptide(L)'
;MMSMCGALLLTGCNKTSQQDQTVSKEQKSTAQKATEQRDSSCLQIMVAMHTINQNSKIEDLNQINEKLKTCVPSLKNEEQLKLIDASTTMYQRFIKQDYTEKTGRAFEAFGYAVLEQKQDLKKVIQSQKKLFAQLSPRDQYLLQHEGQAYIELLYQGEGMFTYRRQPNYLVDVFSKALPADQKEFLSRMAKDNQDIFYNDGALAVSWKELTERALFWEKFIQKYPKSYFINDAKLLFNEYRYFIFFGLDNTPVSNEYAPNTWFDPDALQQIRFLSTQSQSSLAKPAQQFLKFIATPVDERNKQFKIDLTDENGQKKSTYQIVHEQLEQLLKFDSPWNTEVYRDCHIDAVCIDTN
;
A
#
# COMPACT_ATOMS: atom_id res chain seq x y z
N MET A 1 -58.35 -58.45 -1.82
CA MET A 1 -57.43 -59.18 -2.73
C MET A 1 -56.12 -59.33 -1.98
N MET A 2 -55.86 -60.46 -1.30
CA MET A 2 -55.11 -61.65 -1.82
C MET A 2 -53.82 -61.19 -2.52
N SER A 3 -52.60 -61.62 -2.20
CA SER A 3 -52.08 -62.90 -1.68
C SER A 3 -50.62 -62.64 -1.25
N MET A 4 -50.17 -62.96 -0.04
CA MET A 4 -49.55 -64.23 0.38
C MET A 4 -48.44 -64.80 -0.54
N CYS A 5 -47.20 -64.80 -0.03
CA CYS A 5 -46.12 -65.81 -0.14
C CYS A 5 -44.85 -65.22 0.50
N GLY A 6 -44.03 -65.87 1.33
CA GLY A 6 -43.98 -67.23 1.87
C GLY A 6 -42.87 -67.26 2.95
N ALA A 7 -43.03 -68.16 3.92
CA ALA A 7 -42.22 -68.30 5.13
C ALA A 7 -40.95 -69.16 4.95
N LEU A 8 -40.05 -69.11 5.94
CA LEU A 8 -39.29 -70.21 6.61
C LEU A 8 -38.01 -69.61 7.25
N LEU A 9 -37.99 -69.26 8.54
CA LEU A 9 -37.63 -70.08 9.71
C LEU A 9 -36.28 -70.82 9.61
N LEU A 10 -35.35 -70.53 10.53
CA LEU A 10 -34.75 -71.51 11.43
C LEU A 10 -34.10 -70.84 12.65
N THR A 11 -34.38 -71.44 13.80
CA THR A 11 -34.05 -71.10 15.18
C THR A 11 -32.69 -71.64 15.62
N GLY A 12 -32.05 -70.98 16.60
CA GLY A 12 -30.96 -71.55 17.40
C GLY A 12 -30.59 -70.72 18.63
N CYS A 13 -31.05 -71.16 19.81
CA CYS A 13 -30.53 -70.78 21.15
C CYS A 13 -29.09 -71.36 21.33
N ASN A 14 -28.21 -71.01 22.28
CA ASN A 14 -28.34 -70.55 23.66
C ASN A 14 -26.93 -70.23 24.25
N LYS A 15 -26.91 -69.57 25.42
CA LYS A 15 -25.86 -69.53 26.49
C LYS A 15 -24.74 -68.46 26.50
N THR A 16 -25.03 -67.46 27.34
CA THR A 16 -24.22 -66.80 28.40
C THR A 16 -22.79 -67.27 28.69
N SER A 17 -21.82 -66.32 28.74
CA SER A 17 -21.01 -66.04 29.96
C SER A 17 -20.34 -64.64 29.92
N GLN A 18 -20.66 -63.86 30.95
CA GLN A 18 -19.90 -62.84 31.70
C GLN A 18 -18.71 -62.05 31.08
N GLN A 19 -18.87 -60.72 31.25
CA GLN A 19 -17.90 -59.67 31.62
C GLN A 19 -16.71 -59.41 30.68
N ASP A 20 -16.72 -58.24 30.01
CA ASP A 20 -16.07 -57.08 30.60
C ASP A 20 -16.43 -55.75 29.91
N GLN A 21 -16.36 -54.68 30.70
CA GLN A 21 -16.65 -53.30 30.33
C GLN A 21 -15.82 -52.82 29.13
N THR A 22 -16.46 -52.22 28.13
CA THR A 22 -15.78 -51.27 27.23
C THR A 22 -16.61 -50.00 27.03
N VAL A 23 -16.18 -49.01 27.81
CA VAL A 23 -16.20 -47.56 27.58
C VAL A 23 -16.55 -47.16 26.14
N SER A 24 -17.70 -46.51 25.98
CA SER A 24 -18.01 -45.68 24.81
C SER A 24 -17.07 -44.48 24.79
N LYS A 25 -16.06 -44.48 23.92
CA LYS A 25 -15.30 -43.27 23.58
C LYS A 25 -16.00 -42.54 22.44
N GLU A 26 -16.58 -41.40 22.78
CA GLU A 26 -16.96 -40.32 21.86
C GLU A 26 -15.77 -39.96 20.94
N GLN A 27 -15.93 -40.19 19.64
CA GLN A 27 -15.13 -39.55 18.61
C GLN A 27 -15.70 -38.15 18.32
N LYS A 28 -15.41 -37.20 19.22
CA LYS A 28 -15.54 -35.74 18.98
C LYS A 28 -14.48 -35.02 19.81
N SER A 29 -13.21 -35.10 19.42
CA SER A 29 -12.17 -34.28 20.08
C SER A 29 -10.94 -33.94 19.26
N THR A 30 -10.78 -34.44 18.03
CA THR A 30 -9.52 -34.23 17.26
C THR A 30 -9.55 -32.96 16.41
N ALA A 31 -10.72 -32.54 15.91
CA ALA A 31 -10.84 -31.31 15.12
C ALA A 31 -10.77 -30.06 16.02
N GLN A 32 -11.60 -29.98 17.08
CA GLN A 32 -11.64 -28.83 17.99
C GLN A 32 -10.32 -28.58 18.73
N LYS A 33 -9.64 -29.64 19.18
CA LYS A 33 -8.36 -29.52 19.90
C LYS A 33 -7.20 -29.04 19.00
N ALA A 34 -7.26 -29.35 17.70
CA ALA A 34 -6.30 -28.86 16.72
C ALA A 34 -6.59 -27.40 16.29
N THR A 35 -7.84 -26.94 16.36
CA THR A 35 -8.23 -25.54 16.13
C THR A 35 -7.85 -24.67 17.33
N GLU A 36 -8.19 -25.07 18.55
CA GLU A 36 -7.86 -24.32 19.79
C GLU A 36 -6.35 -24.17 20.03
N GLN A 37 -5.56 -25.20 19.72
CA GLN A 37 -4.10 -25.15 19.89
C GLN A 37 -3.39 -24.38 18.77
N ARG A 38 -4.03 -24.20 17.60
CA ARG A 38 -3.53 -23.36 16.49
C ARG A 38 -3.85 -21.88 16.69
N ASP A 39 -5.05 -21.56 17.15
CA ASP A 39 -5.44 -20.18 17.50
C ASP A 39 -4.54 -19.62 18.61
N SER A 40 -4.14 -20.47 19.57
CA SER A 40 -3.16 -20.13 20.61
C SER A 40 -1.77 -19.76 20.06
N SER A 41 -1.36 -20.31 18.91
CA SER A 41 -0.03 -20.07 18.35
C SER A 41 0.05 -18.71 17.64
N CYS A 42 -0.99 -18.32 16.87
CA CYS A 42 -1.03 -17.00 16.24
C CYS A 42 -1.18 -15.86 17.26
N LEU A 43 -1.95 -16.08 18.34
CA LEU A 43 -2.10 -15.10 19.42
C LEU A 43 -0.75 -14.79 20.09
N GLN A 44 0.10 -15.81 20.28
CA GLN A 44 1.47 -15.63 20.79
C GLN A 44 2.36 -14.85 19.82
N ILE A 45 2.13 -14.96 18.50
CA ILE A 45 2.87 -14.17 17.50
C ILE A 45 2.56 -12.69 17.64
N MET A 46 1.29 -12.30 17.87
CA MET A 46 0.95 -10.90 18.11
C MET A 46 1.72 -10.32 19.30
N VAL A 47 1.77 -11.04 20.41
CA VAL A 47 2.56 -10.63 21.58
C VAL A 47 4.04 -10.49 21.22
N ALA A 48 4.61 -11.45 20.50
CA ALA A 48 6.00 -11.36 20.05
C ALA A 48 6.26 -10.14 19.16
N MET A 49 5.38 -9.84 18.20
CA MET A 49 5.47 -8.65 17.34
C MET A 49 5.50 -7.35 18.14
N HIS A 50 4.73 -7.26 19.24
CA HIS A 50 4.74 -6.09 20.12
C HIS A 50 6.06 -5.88 20.87
N THR A 51 6.84 -6.94 21.10
CA THR A 51 8.15 -6.82 21.78
C THR A 51 9.27 -6.34 20.86
N ILE A 52 9.11 -6.49 19.54
CA ILE A 52 10.10 -6.07 18.56
C ILE A 52 10.25 -4.55 18.53
N ASN A 53 11.49 -4.10 18.59
CA ASN A 53 11.90 -2.70 18.54
C ASN A 53 13.30 -2.55 17.92
N GLN A 54 13.87 -1.35 17.93
CA GLN A 54 15.17 -1.04 17.32
C GLN A 54 16.37 -1.76 17.96
N ASN A 55 16.20 -2.40 19.13
CA ASN A 55 17.23 -3.22 19.77
C ASN A 55 17.11 -4.72 19.45
N SER A 56 16.05 -5.13 18.75
CA SER A 56 15.85 -6.51 18.30
C SER A 56 16.79 -6.87 17.14
N LYS A 57 16.98 -8.17 16.93
CA LYS A 57 17.83 -8.70 15.86
C LYS A 57 17.00 -9.19 14.67
N ILE A 58 17.66 -9.36 13.53
CA ILE A 58 17.08 -9.86 12.28
C ILE A 58 16.52 -11.27 12.44
N GLU A 59 17.11 -12.08 13.32
CA GLU A 59 16.62 -13.43 13.62
C GLU A 59 15.25 -13.39 14.29
N ASP A 60 14.97 -12.38 15.11
CA ASP A 60 13.67 -12.21 15.77
C ASP A 60 12.57 -11.93 14.72
N LEU A 61 12.87 -11.05 13.74
CA LEU A 61 11.98 -10.80 12.60
C LEU A 61 11.77 -12.06 11.76
N ASN A 62 12.84 -12.76 11.39
CA ASN A 62 12.76 -13.98 10.59
C ASN A 62 11.92 -15.06 11.30
N GLN A 63 12.12 -15.25 12.60
CA GLN A 63 11.33 -16.21 13.37
C GLN A 63 9.84 -15.88 13.36
N ILE A 64 9.48 -14.60 13.52
CA ILE A 64 8.09 -14.16 13.45
C ILE A 64 7.52 -14.35 12.04
N ASN A 65 8.26 -13.94 11.01
CA ASN A 65 7.81 -14.00 9.61
C ASN A 65 7.55 -15.44 9.15
N GLU A 66 8.42 -16.37 9.50
CA GLU A 66 8.22 -17.80 9.18
C GLU A 66 7.01 -18.36 9.92
N LYS A 67 6.80 -17.98 11.18
CA LYS A 67 5.59 -18.37 11.92
C LYS A 67 4.33 -17.79 11.28
N LEU A 68 4.31 -16.52 10.88
CA LEU A 68 3.18 -15.88 10.22
C LEU A 68 2.75 -16.64 8.95
N LYS A 69 3.70 -17.02 8.09
CA LYS A 69 3.43 -17.80 6.86
C LYS A 69 2.66 -19.10 7.13
N THR A 70 2.92 -19.75 8.27
CA THR A 70 2.24 -21.00 8.64
C THR A 70 0.88 -20.78 9.30
N CYS A 71 0.72 -19.68 10.01
CA CYS A 71 -0.41 -19.47 10.92
C CYS A 71 -1.55 -18.68 10.25
N VAL A 72 -1.22 -17.65 9.47
CA VAL A 72 -2.17 -16.76 8.78
C VAL A 72 -3.23 -17.50 7.94
N PRO A 73 -2.89 -18.57 7.18
CA PRO A 73 -3.90 -19.31 6.38
C PRO A 73 -5.01 -19.98 7.19
N SER A 74 -4.83 -20.17 8.50
CA SER A 74 -5.81 -20.84 9.36
C SER A 74 -6.79 -19.89 10.06
N LEU A 75 -6.52 -18.58 10.02
CA LEU A 75 -7.28 -17.57 10.74
C LEU A 75 -8.48 -17.04 9.96
N LYS A 76 -9.44 -16.44 10.67
CA LYS A 76 -10.51 -15.66 10.04
C LYS A 76 -9.95 -14.37 9.46
N ASN A 77 -10.62 -13.82 8.45
CA ASN A 77 -10.13 -12.63 7.77
C ASN A 77 -9.92 -11.42 8.68
N GLU A 78 -10.79 -11.20 9.66
CA GLU A 78 -10.61 -10.12 10.64
C GLU A 78 -9.30 -10.26 11.44
N GLU A 79 -8.91 -11.48 11.78
CA GLU A 79 -7.66 -11.76 12.50
C GLU A 79 -6.43 -11.63 11.59
N GLN A 80 -6.57 -12.02 10.32
CA GLN A 80 -5.53 -11.80 9.31
C GLN A 80 -5.22 -10.31 9.13
N LEU A 81 -6.26 -9.47 9.07
CA LEU A 81 -6.13 -8.02 8.96
C LEU A 81 -5.44 -7.42 10.20
N LYS A 82 -5.81 -7.87 11.41
CA LYS A 82 -5.11 -7.46 12.65
C LYS A 82 -3.63 -7.82 12.64
N LEU A 83 -3.26 -8.97 12.08
CA LEU A 83 -1.86 -9.37 11.93
C LEU A 83 -1.11 -8.53 10.89
N ILE A 84 -1.77 -8.10 9.81
CA ILE A 84 -1.18 -7.16 8.83
C ILE A 84 -0.81 -5.86 9.56
N ASP A 85 -1.75 -5.26 10.29
CA ASP A 85 -1.52 -4.01 11.02
C ASP A 85 -0.39 -4.16 12.05
N ALA A 86 -0.45 -5.22 12.86
CA ALA A 86 0.57 -5.49 13.87
C ALA A 86 1.97 -5.73 13.27
N SER A 87 2.05 -6.39 12.10
CA SER A 87 3.31 -6.60 11.38
C SER A 87 3.86 -5.29 10.80
N THR A 88 3.00 -4.40 10.29
CA THR A 88 3.40 -3.07 9.84
C THR A 88 3.99 -2.26 10.99
N THR A 89 3.32 -2.19 12.14
CA THR A 89 3.86 -1.47 13.29
C THR A 89 5.12 -2.13 13.88
N MET A 90 5.22 -3.46 13.82
CA MET A 90 6.43 -4.20 14.20
C MET A 90 7.64 -3.73 13.38
N TYR A 91 7.50 -3.66 12.06
CA TYR A 91 8.58 -3.21 11.19
C TYR A 91 8.93 -1.75 11.40
N GLN A 92 7.95 -0.86 11.56
CA GLN A 92 8.20 0.56 11.88
C GLN A 92 9.01 0.73 13.17
N ARG A 93 8.70 -0.04 14.22
CA ARG A 93 9.50 -0.04 15.47
C ARG A 93 10.89 -0.62 15.26
N PHE A 94 11.01 -1.68 14.45
CA PHE A 94 12.30 -2.30 14.18
C PHE A 94 13.21 -1.34 13.43
N ILE A 95 12.79 -0.78 12.30
CA ILE A 95 13.65 0.04 11.43
C ILE A 95 13.91 1.46 11.96
N LYS A 96 13.30 1.83 13.10
CA LYS A 96 13.51 3.13 13.73
C LYS A 96 15.00 3.41 13.93
N GLN A 97 15.44 4.58 13.45
CA GLN A 97 16.82 5.05 13.56
C GLN A 97 17.06 5.81 14.87
N ASP A 98 18.32 5.81 15.30
CA ASP A 98 18.81 6.68 16.36
C ASP A 98 19.40 7.97 15.74
N TYR A 99 18.56 9.00 15.65
CA TYR A 99 18.93 10.25 14.99
C TYR A 99 19.59 11.25 15.96
N THR A 100 20.74 11.78 15.54
CA THR A 100 21.39 12.98 16.08
C THR A 100 21.87 13.82 14.90
N GLU A 101 22.12 15.11 15.08
CA GLU A 101 22.67 15.96 14.00
C GLU A 101 23.93 15.36 13.37
N LYS A 102 24.82 14.78 14.19
CA LYS A 102 26.05 14.14 13.72
C LYS A 102 25.78 12.88 12.91
N THR A 103 24.91 11.99 13.39
CA THR A 103 24.59 10.74 12.69
C THR A 103 23.75 10.99 11.45
N GLY A 104 22.87 12.00 11.46
CA GLY A 104 22.13 12.48 10.29
C GLY A 104 23.05 12.93 9.16
N ARG A 105 24.01 13.82 9.44
CA ARG A 105 25.02 14.24 8.44
C ARG A 105 25.85 13.08 7.90
N ALA A 106 26.23 12.14 8.76
CA ALA A 106 26.97 10.95 8.33
C ALA A 106 26.10 10.05 7.42
N PHE A 107 24.82 9.91 7.74
CA PHE A 107 23.87 9.12 6.95
C PHE A 107 23.61 9.74 5.57
N GLU A 108 23.38 11.06 5.50
CA GLU A 108 23.27 11.81 4.23
C GLU A 108 24.53 11.66 3.39
N ALA A 109 25.72 11.88 3.98
CA ALA A 109 26.99 11.71 3.29
C ALA A 109 27.18 10.28 2.76
N PHE A 110 26.77 9.27 3.52
CA PHE A 110 26.81 7.88 3.08
C PHE A 110 25.82 7.62 1.93
N GLY A 111 24.62 8.20 1.99
CA GLY A 111 23.64 8.18 0.91
C GLY A 111 24.20 8.72 -0.41
N TYR A 112 24.88 9.88 -0.39
CA TYR A 112 25.56 10.39 -1.59
C TYR A 112 26.60 9.40 -2.14
N ALA A 113 27.38 8.76 -1.27
CA ALA A 113 28.36 7.77 -1.70
C ALA A 113 27.72 6.51 -2.34
N VAL A 114 26.50 6.14 -1.93
CA VAL A 114 25.72 5.08 -2.57
C VAL A 114 25.34 5.48 -4.00
N LEU A 115 24.83 6.72 -4.18
CA LEU A 115 24.43 7.23 -5.50
C LEU A 115 25.59 7.37 -6.48
N GLU A 116 26.73 7.90 -6.02
CA GLU A 116 27.91 8.14 -6.86
C GLU A 116 28.51 6.85 -7.42
N GLN A 117 28.58 5.80 -6.60
CA GLN A 117 29.24 4.56 -7.00
C GLN A 117 28.40 3.70 -7.94
N LYS A 118 27.06 3.86 -7.94
CA LYS A 118 26.13 3.04 -8.74
C LYS A 118 26.42 1.53 -8.61
N GLN A 119 26.76 1.11 -7.39
CA GLN A 119 27.16 -0.25 -7.06
C GLN A 119 26.23 -0.84 -5.99
N ASP A 120 26.27 -2.16 -5.87
CA ASP A 120 25.67 -2.89 -4.76
C ASP A 120 26.10 -2.31 -3.40
N LEU A 121 25.14 -2.18 -2.48
CA LEU A 121 25.35 -1.55 -1.17
C LEU A 121 26.51 -2.17 -0.38
N LYS A 122 26.70 -3.50 -0.46
CA LYS A 122 27.80 -4.18 0.25
C LYS A 122 29.16 -3.74 -0.26
N LYS A 123 29.28 -3.45 -1.55
CA LYS A 123 30.52 -2.89 -2.14
C LYS A 123 30.76 -1.46 -1.66
N VAL A 124 29.70 -0.64 -1.58
CA VAL A 124 29.79 0.73 -1.05
C VAL A 124 30.24 0.72 0.42
N ILE A 125 29.67 -0.16 1.25
CA ILE A 125 30.11 -0.34 2.64
C ILE A 125 31.61 -0.70 2.71
N GLN A 126 32.08 -1.59 1.84
CA GLN A 126 33.49 -2.01 1.79
C GLN A 126 34.44 -0.94 1.28
N SER A 127 34.04 -0.10 0.32
CA SER A 127 34.86 0.99 -0.22
C SER A 127 34.86 2.20 0.72
N GLN A 128 33.73 2.49 1.38
CA GLN A 128 33.53 3.66 2.23
C GLN A 128 33.62 3.36 3.73
N LYS A 129 34.53 2.47 4.15
CA LYS A 129 34.64 2.03 5.56
C LYS A 129 34.74 3.17 6.58
N LYS A 130 35.49 4.22 6.26
CA LYS A 130 35.65 5.39 7.15
C LYS A 130 34.34 6.16 7.33
N LEU A 131 33.53 6.26 6.26
CA LEU A 131 32.24 6.92 6.30
C LEU A 131 31.21 6.05 6.99
N PHE A 132 31.18 4.75 6.65
CA PHE A 132 30.33 3.75 7.30
C PHE A 132 30.54 3.72 8.82
N ALA A 133 31.79 3.80 9.30
CA ALA A 133 32.11 3.84 10.73
C ALA A 133 31.62 5.09 11.47
N GLN A 134 31.20 6.15 10.76
CA GLN A 134 30.64 7.38 11.34
C GLN A 134 29.12 7.30 11.53
N LEU A 135 28.47 6.33 10.88
CA LEU A 135 27.04 6.08 11.03
C LEU A 135 26.71 5.62 12.45
N SER A 136 25.45 5.79 12.87
CA SER A 136 25.01 5.23 14.14
C SER A 136 25.17 3.69 14.14
N PRO A 137 25.37 3.03 15.30
CA PRO A 137 25.38 1.57 15.36
C PRO A 137 24.12 0.95 14.76
N ARG A 138 22.97 1.63 14.88
CA ARG A 138 21.70 1.18 14.30
C ARG A 138 21.71 1.23 12.78
N ASP A 139 22.20 2.32 12.18
CA ASP A 139 22.33 2.42 10.73
C ASP A 139 23.32 1.41 10.17
N GLN A 140 24.47 1.23 10.85
CA GLN A 140 25.45 0.20 10.46
C GLN A 140 24.80 -1.18 10.46
N TYR A 141 23.99 -1.48 11.49
CA TYR A 141 23.25 -2.73 11.58
C TYR A 141 22.24 -2.91 10.44
N LEU A 142 21.39 -1.91 10.19
CA LEU A 142 20.35 -1.99 9.14
C LEU A 142 20.96 -2.13 7.74
N LEU A 143 21.99 -1.35 7.41
CA LEU A 143 22.67 -1.42 6.11
C LEU A 143 23.37 -2.76 5.87
N GLN A 144 23.91 -3.39 6.91
CA GLN A 144 24.49 -4.73 6.80
C GLN A 144 23.45 -5.82 6.54
N HIS A 145 22.19 -5.56 6.92
CA HIS A 145 21.06 -6.47 6.77
C HIS A 145 20.09 -6.03 5.67
N GLU A 146 20.46 -5.08 4.81
CA GLU A 146 19.68 -4.72 3.64
C GLU A 146 19.39 -5.97 2.79
N GLY A 147 18.15 -6.07 2.31
CA GLY A 147 17.61 -7.22 1.60
C GLY A 147 17.27 -8.43 2.47
N GLN A 148 17.69 -8.45 3.75
CA GLN A 148 17.33 -9.51 4.69
C GLN A 148 16.05 -9.16 5.43
N ALA A 149 15.21 -10.17 5.70
CA ALA A 149 13.92 -10.01 6.37
C ALA A 149 13.10 -8.83 5.83
N TYR A 150 13.14 -8.58 4.52
CA TYR A 150 12.43 -7.48 3.86
C TYR A 150 12.85 -6.08 4.30
N ILE A 151 14.05 -5.87 4.84
CA ILE A 151 14.59 -4.53 5.11
C ILE A 151 15.12 -3.94 3.81
N GLU A 152 14.78 -2.69 3.55
CA GLU A 152 15.20 -1.98 2.34
C GLU A 152 15.66 -0.57 2.69
N LEU A 153 16.70 -0.12 1.99
CA LEU A 153 17.11 1.28 1.95
C LEU A 153 16.55 1.92 0.68
N LEU A 154 15.50 2.73 0.82
CA LEU A 154 14.85 3.42 -0.28
C LEU A 154 15.50 4.78 -0.52
N TYR A 155 15.86 5.06 -1.77
CA TYR A 155 16.23 6.41 -2.20
C TYR A 155 14.97 7.26 -2.37
N GLN A 156 14.87 8.36 -1.64
CA GLN A 156 13.71 9.27 -1.69
C GLN A 156 13.90 10.45 -2.66
N GLY A 157 15.11 10.66 -3.16
CA GLY A 157 15.45 11.85 -3.94
C GLY A 157 16.42 12.77 -3.20
N GLU A 158 17.04 13.71 -3.92
CA GLU A 158 17.92 14.76 -3.35
C GLU A 158 19.11 14.30 -2.49
N GLY A 159 19.51 13.03 -2.62
CA GLY A 159 20.52 12.41 -1.74
C GLY A 159 19.95 11.84 -0.43
N MET A 160 18.65 11.94 -0.21
CA MET A 160 17.96 11.42 0.97
C MET A 160 17.57 9.95 0.79
N PHE A 161 17.75 9.20 1.87
CA PHE A 161 17.36 7.80 1.95
C PHE A 161 16.51 7.57 3.20
N THR A 162 15.66 6.56 3.16
CA THR A 162 14.91 6.08 4.32
C THR A 162 14.96 4.57 4.39
N TYR A 163 14.86 4.01 5.60
CA TYR A 163 14.60 2.59 5.74
C TYR A 163 13.11 2.32 5.64
N ARG A 164 12.75 1.30 4.90
CA ARG A 164 11.39 0.77 4.87
C ARG A 164 11.40 -0.76 4.93
N ARG A 165 10.21 -1.32 5.12
CA ARG A 165 9.97 -2.72 4.77
C ARG A 165 9.71 -2.80 3.25
N GLN A 166 10.25 -3.80 2.58
CA GLN A 166 9.94 -4.08 1.18
C GLN A 166 8.42 -4.28 1.01
N PRO A 167 7.77 -3.61 0.04
CA PRO A 167 6.34 -3.70 -0.17
C PRO A 167 5.83 -5.14 -0.41
N ASN A 168 6.65 -6.00 -1.04
CA ASN A 168 6.29 -7.39 -1.34
C ASN A 168 6.05 -8.27 -0.10
N TYR A 169 6.50 -7.86 1.08
CA TYR A 169 6.33 -8.65 2.31
C TYR A 169 4.86 -9.03 2.56
N LEU A 170 3.92 -8.08 2.46
CA LEU A 170 2.51 -8.39 2.73
C LEU A 170 1.94 -9.35 1.68
N VAL A 171 2.43 -9.27 0.45
CA VAL A 171 2.08 -10.20 -0.62
C VAL A 171 2.60 -11.60 -0.29
N ASP A 172 3.87 -11.71 0.09
CA ASP A 172 4.54 -12.99 0.34
C ASP A 172 3.98 -13.71 1.57
N VAL A 173 3.68 -12.96 2.64
CA VAL A 173 3.29 -13.52 3.93
C VAL A 173 1.78 -13.70 4.05
N PHE A 174 0.96 -12.80 3.50
CA PHE A 174 -0.49 -12.77 3.76
C PHE A 174 -1.35 -13.11 2.55
N SER A 175 -0.99 -12.67 1.33
CA SER A 175 -1.94 -12.62 0.20
C SER A 175 -2.59 -13.96 -0.18
N LYS A 176 -1.94 -15.10 0.07
CA LYS A 176 -2.49 -16.44 -0.22
C LYS A 176 -3.70 -16.80 0.64
N ALA A 177 -3.82 -16.18 1.80
CA ALA A 177 -4.88 -16.44 2.78
C ALA A 177 -6.04 -15.44 2.71
N LEU A 178 -5.86 -14.34 1.98
CA LEU A 178 -6.82 -13.25 1.92
C LEU A 178 -7.88 -13.46 0.83
N PRO A 179 -9.07 -12.87 1.00
CA PRO A 179 -10.07 -12.74 -0.06
C PRO A 179 -9.52 -11.99 -1.29
N ALA A 180 -10.21 -12.16 -2.42
CA ALA A 180 -9.74 -11.68 -3.73
C ALA A 180 -9.50 -10.17 -3.80
N ASP A 181 -10.36 -9.38 -3.16
CA ASP A 181 -10.25 -7.92 -3.11
C ASP A 181 -8.99 -7.47 -2.37
N GLN A 182 -8.75 -8.03 -1.18
CA GLN A 182 -7.58 -7.70 -0.36
C GLN A 182 -6.28 -8.18 -1.01
N LYS A 183 -6.28 -9.37 -1.61
CA LYS A 183 -5.13 -9.86 -2.38
C LYS A 183 -4.80 -8.91 -3.54
N GLU A 184 -5.81 -8.52 -4.32
CA GLU A 184 -5.63 -7.63 -5.48
C GLU A 184 -5.15 -6.24 -5.04
N PHE A 185 -5.66 -5.71 -3.93
CA PHE A 185 -5.19 -4.46 -3.32
C PHE A 185 -3.72 -4.53 -2.91
N LEU A 186 -3.33 -5.52 -2.09
CA LEU A 186 -1.95 -5.64 -1.61
C LEU A 186 -0.96 -5.89 -2.75
N SER A 187 -1.32 -6.72 -3.73
CA SER A 187 -0.48 -6.96 -4.90
C SER A 187 -0.30 -5.71 -5.75
N ARG A 188 -1.36 -4.89 -5.88
CA ARG A 188 -1.26 -3.61 -6.57
C ARG A 188 -0.31 -2.66 -5.84
N MET A 189 -0.55 -2.42 -4.56
CA MET A 189 0.24 -1.48 -3.76
C MET A 189 1.71 -1.92 -3.70
N ALA A 190 1.96 -3.23 -3.54
CA ALA A 190 3.32 -3.76 -3.56
C ALA A 190 4.04 -3.47 -4.88
N LYS A 191 3.36 -3.67 -6.01
CA LYS A 191 3.91 -3.37 -7.35
C LYS A 191 4.18 -1.88 -7.53
N ASP A 192 3.21 -1.05 -7.15
CA ASP A 192 3.26 0.39 -7.36
C ASP A 192 4.32 1.09 -6.49
N ASN A 193 4.60 0.54 -5.31
CA ASN A 193 5.54 1.13 -4.34
C ASN A 193 6.92 0.48 -4.38
N GLN A 194 7.28 -0.26 -5.44
CA GLN A 194 8.66 -0.73 -5.62
C GLN A 194 9.65 0.44 -5.68
N ASP A 195 9.25 1.55 -6.28
CA ASP A 195 9.99 2.81 -6.30
C ASP A 195 9.10 3.97 -5.79
N ILE A 196 9.68 5.14 -5.59
CA ILE A 196 8.96 6.34 -5.17
C ILE A 196 7.94 6.80 -6.23
N PHE A 197 6.81 7.34 -5.78
CA PHE A 197 5.75 7.87 -6.65
C PHE A 197 6.00 9.34 -7.05
N TYR A 198 6.45 10.17 -6.12
CA TYR A 198 6.88 11.55 -6.35
C TYR A 198 8.04 11.91 -5.41
N ASN A 199 8.80 12.93 -5.78
CA ASN A 199 9.84 13.56 -4.95
C ASN A 199 9.96 15.04 -5.29
N ASP A 200 10.21 15.89 -4.28
CA ASP A 200 10.36 17.35 -4.43
C ASP A 200 9.28 17.96 -5.35
N GLY A 201 8.01 17.67 -5.07
CA GLY A 201 6.88 18.17 -5.88
C GLY A 201 6.90 17.74 -7.35
N ALA A 202 7.65 16.71 -7.72
CA ALA A 202 7.74 16.16 -9.08
C ALA A 202 7.29 14.70 -9.12
N LEU A 203 6.54 14.30 -10.16
CA LEU A 203 6.25 12.90 -10.43
C LEU A 203 7.55 12.15 -10.69
N ALA A 204 7.78 11.07 -9.95
CA ALA A 204 8.88 10.14 -10.20
C ALA A 204 8.47 9.04 -11.20
N VAL A 205 7.15 8.87 -11.40
CA VAL A 205 6.57 7.96 -12.39
C VAL A 205 6.18 8.70 -13.67
N SER A 206 6.01 7.96 -14.77
CA SER A 206 5.52 8.54 -16.03
C SER A 206 4.03 8.92 -15.95
N TRP A 207 3.61 9.89 -16.77
CA TRP A 207 2.19 10.23 -16.95
C TRP A 207 1.33 9.03 -17.35
N LYS A 208 1.87 8.13 -18.18
CA LYS A 208 1.21 6.89 -18.60
C LYS A 208 0.99 5.96 -17.42
N GLU A 209 1.98 5.81 -16.56
CA GLU A 209 1.87 5.01 -15.35
C GLU A 209 0.83 5.62 -14.40
N LEU A 210 0.91 6.92 -14.09
CA LEU A 210 -0.10 7.63 -13.30
C LEU A 210 -1.53 7.37 -13.79
N THR A 211 -1.73 7.45 -15.11
CA THR A 211 -3.02 7.18 -15.76
C THR A 211 -3.46 5.72 -15.59
N GLU A 212 -2.54 4.76 -15.73
CA GLU A 212 -2.81 3.35 -15.47
C GLU A 212 -3.19 3.10 -14.01
N ARG A 213 -2.50 3.75 -13.06
CA ARG A 213 -2.83 3.64 -11.63
C ARG A 213 -4.23 4.17 -11.33
N ALA A 214 -4.60 5.32 -11.87
CA ALA A 214 -5.95 5.88 -11.71
C ALA A 214 -7.04 4.93 -12.26
N LEU A 215 -6.84 4.39 -13.47
CA LEU A 215 -7.79 3.46 -14.09
C LEU A 215 -7.90 2.12 -13.36
N PHE A 216 -6.81 1.67 -12.74
CA PHE A 216 -6.86 0.49 -11.88
C PHE A 216 -7.71 0.74 -10.64
N TRP A 217 -7.45 1.82 -9.90
CA TRP A 217 -8.20 2.10 -8.68
C TRP A 217 -9.67 2.38 -8.95
N GLU A 218 -10.00 3.04 -10.07
CA GLU A 218 -11.38 3.14 -10.56
C GLU A 218 -12.04 1.76 -10.69
N LYS A 219 -11.40 0.82 -11.41
CA LYS A 219 -11.92 -0.53 -11.61
C LYS A 219 -12.00 -1.31 -10.30
N PHE A 220 -11.03 -1.16 -9.42
CA PHE A 220 -11.02 -1.79 -8.10
C PHE A 220 -12.23 -1.35 -7.27
N ILE A 221 -12.50 -0.03 -7.21
CA ILE A 221 -13.64 0.54 -6.48
C ILE A 221 -14.97 0.02 -7.03
N GLN A 222 -15.09 -0.09 -8.36
CA GLN A 222 -16.29 -0.62 -9.01
C GLN A 222 -16.48 -2.12 -8.75
N LYS A 223 -15.39 -2.90 -8.78
CA LYS A 223 -15.38 -4.36 -8.62
C LYS A 223 -15.60 -4.76 -7.16
N TYR A 224 -15.06 -4.01 -6.20
CA TYR A 224 -15.07 -4.33 -4.77
C TYR A 224 -15.56 -3.18 -3.90
N PRO A 225 -16.82 -2.71 -4.07
CA PRO A 225 -17.34 -1.54 -3.34
C PRO A 225 -17.46 -1.75 -1.82
N LYS A 226 -17.30 -2.99 -1.34
CA LYS A 226 -17.33 -3.39 0.07
C LYS A 226 -15.98 -3.89 0.58
N SER A 227 -14.89 -3.63 -0.14
CA SER A 227 -13.55 -4.04 0.29
C SER A 227 -13.19 -3.41 1.63
N TYR A 228 -12.38 -4.11 2.42
CA TYR A 228 -11.74 -3.53 3.61
C TYR A 228 -10.94 -2.27 3.26
N PHE A 229 -10.23 -2.28 2.12
CA PHE A 229 -9.38 -1.18 1.65
C PHE A 229 -10.10 -0.17 0.75
N ILE A 230 -11.44 -0.11 0.81
CA ILE A 230 -12.21 0.75 -0.12
C ILE A 230 -11.90 2.25 0.04
N ASN A 231 -11.59 2.70 1.26
CA ASN A 231 -11.27 4.11 1.52
C ASN A 231 -9.88 4.45 1.00
N ASP A 232 -8.88 3.59 1.24
CA ASP A 232 -7.53 3.74 0.70
C ASP A 232 -7.54 3.74 -0.84
N ALA A 233 -8.33 2.85 -1.46
CA ALA A 233 -8.50 2.83 -2.91
C ALA A 233 -9.12 4.13 -3.46
N LYS A 234 -10.09 4.72 -2.75
CA LYS A 234 -10.71 6.01 -3.12
C LYS A 234 -9.73 7.17 -2.94
N LEU A 235 -8.91 7.14 -1.89
CA LEU A 235 -7.86 8.13 -1.64
C LEU A 235 -6.87 8.15 -2.81
N LEU A 236 -6.32 6.98 -3.16
CA LEU A 236 -5.40 6.80 -4.29
C LEU A 236 -6.03 7.21 -5.62
N PHE A 237 -7.29 6.80 -5.88
CA PHE A 237 -8.00 7.24 -7.08
C PHE A 237 -8.16 8.76 -7.14
N ASN A 238 -8.49 9.40 -6.00
CA ASN A 238 -8.66 10.85 -5.94
C ASN A 238 -7.35 11.60 -6.18
N GLU A 239 -6.27 11.16 -5.56
CA GLU A 239 -4.95 11.74 -5.74
C GLU A 239 -4.50 11.61 -7.21
N TYR A 240 -4.58 10.40 -7.78
CA TYR A 240 -4.10 10.17 -9.14
C TYR A 240 -4.94 10.88 -10.18
N ARG A 241 -6.27 10.90 -10.04
CA ARG A 241 -7.13 11.65 -10.96
C ARG A 241 -6.86 13.15 -10.86
N TYR A 242 -6.50 13.67 -9.69
CA TYR A 242 -6.13 15.07 -9.54
C TYR A 242 -4.80 15.34 -10.26
N PHE A 243 -3.73 14.59 -9.97
CA PHE A 243 -2.44 14.81 -10.62
C PHE A 243 -2.49 14.67 -12.15
N ILE A 244 -3.38 13.85 -12.72
CA ILE A 244 -3.55 13.76 -14.18
C ILE A 244 -3.92 15.11 -14.83
N PHE A 245 -4.71 15.95 -14.16
CA PHE A 245 -5.20 17.22 -14.74
C PHE A 245 -4.48 18.45 -14.22
N PHE A 246 -3.89 18.37 -13.03
CA PHE A 246 -3.24 19.51 -12.37
C PHE A 246 -1.71 19.36 -12.29
N GLY A 247 -1.20 18.13 -12.37
CA GLY A 247 0.22 17.84 -12.15
C GLY A 247 0.66 18.11 -10.71
N LEU A 248 1.96 18.27 -10.54
CA LEU A 248 2.60 18.72 -9.30
C LEU A 248 3.47 19.96 -9.60
N ASP A 249 3.91 20.68 -8.57
CA ASP A 249 4.64 21.96 -8.72
C ASP A 249 5.84 21.88 -9.68
N ASN A 250 6.66 20.83 -9.58
CA ASN A 250 7.84 20.59 -10.41
C ASN A 250 7.57 19.67 -11.62
N THR A 251 6.34 19.18 -11.78
CA THR A 251 5.86 18.43 -12.96
C THR A 251 4.42 18.85 -13.32
N PRO A 252 4.20 20.14 -13.66
CA PRO A 252 2.86 20.62 -13.93
C PRO A 252 2.37 20.12 -15.30
N VAL A 253 1.05 19.94 -15.45
CA VAL A 253 0.47 19.67 -16.78
C VAL A 253 0.64 20.89 -17.69
N SER A 254 0.58 22.09 -17.12
CA SER A 254 0.87 23.38 -17.77
C SER A 254 1.19 24.44 -16.71
N ASN A 255 1.92 25.48 -17.09
CA ASN A 255 2.12 26.65 -16.21
C ASN A 255 0.92 27.62 -16.27
N GLU A 256 0.20 27.63 -17.39
CA GLU A 256 -0.79 28.68 -17.71
C GLU A 256 -2.20 28.13 -17.94
N TYR A 257 -2.31 26.86 -18.36
CA TYR A 257 -3.58 26.21 -18.70
C TYR A 257 -4.42 27.02 -19.70
N ALA A 258 -3.79 27.73 -20.64
CA ALA A 258 -4.45 28.62 -21.58
C ALA A 258 -4.26 28.18 -23.04
N PRO A 259 -5.09 28.65 -23.98
CA PRO A 259 -4.91 28.33 -25.40
C PRO A 259 -3.54 28.81 -25.90
N ASN A 260 -2.89 28.00 -26.74
CA ASN A 260 -1.59 28.30 -27.36
C ASN A 260 -0.42 28.47 -26.37
N THR A 261 -0.55 27.99 -25.14
CA THR A 261 0.55 27.94 -24.16
C THR A 261 1.17 26.54 -24.12
N TRP A 262 2.28 26.40 -23.39
CA TRP A 262 2.92 25.11 -23.19
C TRP A 262 2.06 24.15 -22.36
N PHE A 263 2.07 22.89 -22.75
CA PHE A 263 1.55 21.74 -22.00
C PHE A 263 2.60 20.63 -22.08
N ASP A 264 2.73 19.85 -21.01
CA ASP A 264 3.50 18.62 -21.08
C ASP A 264 2.88 17.69 -22.16
N PRO A 265 3.65 17.28 -23.18
CA PRO A 265 3.11 16.52 -24.30
C PRO A 265 2.62 15.12 -23.89
N ASP A 266 3.28 14.51 -22.90
CA ASP A 266 2.92 13.17 -22.42
C ASP A 266 1.69 13.25 -21.52
N ALA A 267 1.59 14.26 -20.65
CA ALA A 267 0.38 14.53 -19.88
C ALA A 267 -0.84 14.73 -20.80
N LEU A 268 -0.69 15.60 -21.81
CA LEU A 268 -1.76 15.90 -22.75
C LEU A 268 -2.13 14.69 -23.61
N GLN A 269 -1.16 13.83 -23.95
CA GLN A 269 -1.43 12.56 -24.63
C GLN A 269 -2.31 11.65 -23.76
N GLN A 270 -2.01 11.51 -22.47
CA GLN A 270 -2.81 10.68 -21.57
C GLN A 270 -4.22 11.25 -21.35
N ILE A 271 -4.37 12.57 -21.22
CA ILE A 271 -5.67 13.22 -21.12
C ILE A 271 -6.50 12.98 -22.39
N ARG A 272 -5.89 13.08 -23.59
CA ARG A 272 -6.56 12.73 -24.85
C ARG A 272 -6.97 11.27 -24.90
N PHE A 273 -6.10 10.36 -24.47
CA PHE A 273 -6.43 8.95 -24.35
C PHE A 273 -7.66 8.74 -23.46
N LEU A 274 -7.67 9.29 -22.25
CA LEU A 274 -8.79 9.20 -21.31
C LEU A 274 -10.09 9.73 -21.89
N SER A 275 -10.05 10.82 -22.67
CA SER A 275 -11.24 11.42 -23.29
C SER A 275 -12.01 10.47 -24.22
N THR A 276 -11.36 9.39 -24.68
CA THR A 276 -11.94 8.36 -25.55
C THR A 276 -12.39 7.11 -24.79
N GLN A 277 -12.06 6.98 -23.51
CA GLN A 277 -12.36 5.80 -22.70
C GLN A 277 -13.79 5.84 -22.15
N SER A 278 -14.79 5.64 -23.01
CA SER A 278 -16.22 5.78 -22.66
C SER A 278 -16.72 5.01 -21.44
N GLN A 279 -16.02 3.95 -21.02
CA GLN A 279 -16.35 3.15 -19.82
C GLN A 279 -15.73 3.70 -18.52
N SER A 280 -14.80 4.65 -18.62
CA SER A 280 -14.16 5.30 -17.47
C SER A 280 -14.91 6.56 -17.07
N SER A 281 -15.07 6.78 -15.77
CA SER A 281 -15.55 8.03 -15.20
C SER A 281 -14.63 9.22 -15.49
N LEU A 282 -13.36 8.97 -15.84
CA LEU A 282 -12.38 10.00 -16.20
C LEU A 282 -12.57 10.56 -17.63
N ALA A 283 -13.36 9.91 -18.48
CA ALA A 283 -13.54 10.36 -19.86
C ALA A 283 -14.20 11.74 -19.94
N LYS A 284 -15.24 11.99 -19.14
CA LYS A 284 -15.93 13.28 -19.13
C LYS A 284 -15.05 14.40 -18.56
N PRO A 285 -14.38 14.26 -17.40
CA PRO A 285 -13.35 15.19 -16.94
C PRO A 285 -12.29 15.50 -18.00
N ALA A 286 -11.78 14.49 -18.71
CA ALA A 286 -10.80 14.70 -19.77
C ALA A 286 -11.35 15.50 -20.95
N GLN A 287 -12.57 15.23 -21.39
CA GLN A 287 -13.25 16.04 -22.43
C GLN A 287 -13.48 17.49 -21.96
N GLN A 288 -13.89 17.67 -20.70
CA GLN A 288 -14.06 18.99 -20.10
C GLN A 288 -12.74 19.76 -20.01
N PHE A 289 -11.66 19.10 -19.59
CA PHE A 289 -10.31 19.68 -19.54
C PHE A 289 -9.85 20.13 -20.92
N LEU A 290 -9.96 19.26 -21.94
CA LEU A 290 -9.56 19.60 -23.31
C LEU A 290 -10.35 20.80 -23.86
N LYS A 291 -11.64 20.88 -23.56
CA LYS A 291 -12.47 22.04 -23.91
C LYS A 291 -12.03 23.29 -23.13
N PHE A 292 -11.74 23.15 -21.84
CA PHE A 292 -11.31 24.24 -20.97
C PHE A 292 -10.02 24.88 -21.49
N ILE A 293 -8.99 24.08 -21.78
CA ILE A 293 -7.70 24.61 -22.27
C ILE A 293 -7.77 25.19 -23.68
N ALA A 294 -8.81 24.84 -24.46
CA ALA A 294 -9.08 25.43 -25.77
C ALA A 294 -9.94 26.71 -25.70
N THR A 295 -10.57 27.00 -24.56
CA THR A 295 -11.45 28.16 -24.38
C THR A 295 -10.62 29.40 -24.01
N PRO A 296 -10.80 30.56 -24.68
CA PRO A 296 -10.11 31.80 -24.33
C PRO A 296 -10.29 32.20 -22.86
N VAL A 297 -9.23 32.70 -22.22
CA VAL A 297 -9.23 33.05 -20.79
C VAL A 297 -10.36 34.01 -20.41
N ASP A 298 -10.61 35.04 -21.23
CA ASP A 298 -11.69 36.01 -21.00
C ASP A 298 -13.09 35.39 -21.04
N GLU A 299 -13.28 34.32 -21.80
CA GLU A 299 -14.53 33.56 -21.83
C GLU A 299 -14.65 32.66 -20.60
N ARG A 300 -13.56 32.03 -20.15
CA ARG A 300 -13.54 31.22 -18.93
C ARG A 300 -13.84 32.06 -17.69
N ASN A 301 -13.23 33.24 -17.59
CA ASN A 301 -13.43 34.17 -16.47
C ASN A 301 -14.90 34.64 -16.33
N LYS A 302 -15.70 34.57 -17.39
CA LYS A 302 -17.15 34.85 -17.34
C LYS A 302 -17.98 33.65 -16.85
N GLN A 303 -17.44 32.43 -16.94
CA GLN A 303 -18.14 31.20 -16.58
C GLN A 303 -17.98 30.82 -15.12
N PHE A 304 -16.84 31.17 -14.50
CA PHE A 304 -16.53 30.83 -13.12
C PHE A 304 -16.57 32.06 -12.21
N LYS A 305 -17.08 31.87 -11.00
CA LYS A 305 -17.03 32.90 -9.96
C LYS A 305 -15.86 32.58 -9.03
N ILE A 306 -14.81 33.39 -9.10
CA ILE A 306 -13.56 33.20 -8.35
C ILE A 306 -13.25 34.49 -7.60
N ASP A 307 -12.96 34.37 -6.30
CA ASP A 307 -12.44 35.48 -5.52
C ASP A 307 -11.00 35.76 -5.94
N LEU A 308 -10.69 37.01 -6.27
CA LEU A 308 -9.36 37.41 -6.75
C LEU A 308 -8.33 37.58 -5.63
N THR A 309 -8.77 37.42 -4.39
CA THR A 309 -7.93 37.46 -3.19
C THR A 309 -8.01 36.15 -2.44
N ASP A 310 -6.90 35.71 -1.86
CA ASP A 310 -6.85 34.55 -0.97
C ASP A 310 -7.41 34.86 0.43
N GLU A 311 -7.38 33.85 1.31
CA GLU A 311 -7.84 33.94 2.69
C GLU A 311 -7.09 34.99 3.54
N ASN A 312 -5.89 35.38 3.13
CA ASN A 312 -5.07 36.40 3.78
C ASN A 312 -5.27 37.79 3.15
N GLY A 313 -6.17 37.92 2.18
CA GLY A 313 -6.45 39.17 1.45
C GLY A 313 -5.40 39.52 0.39
N GLN A 314 -4.47 38.61 0.06
CA GLN A 314 -3.47 38.84 -0.98
C GLN A 314 -4.05 38.50 -2.37
N LYS A 315 -3.58 39.20 -3.41
CA LYS A 315 -4.02 38.95 -4.78
C LYS A 315 -3.56 37.56 -5.24
N LYS A 316 -4.50 36.74 -5.70
CA LYS A 316 -4.20 35.42 -6.28
C LYS A 316 -3.40 35.54 -7.57
N SER A 317 -2.45 34.63 -7.75
CA SER A 317 -1.75 34.42 -9.02
C SER A 317 -2.69 33.85 -10.08
N THR A 318 -2.30 33.98 -11.36
CA THR A 318 -3.01 33.34 -12.47
C THR A 318 -3.10 31.83 -12.28
N TYR A 319 -2.03 31.21 -11.75
CA TYR A 319 -1.98 29.79 -11.43
C TYR A 319 -3.08 29.38 -10.44
N GLN A 320 -3.20 30.10 -9.31
CA GLN A 320 -4.24 29.84 -8.31
C GLN A 320 -5.65 30.00 -8.90
N ILE A 321 -5.89 31.08 -9.66
CA ILE A 321 -7.20 31.33 -10.28
C ILE A 321 -7.58 30.19 -11.23
N VAL A 322 -6.66 29.75 -12.10
CA VAL A 322 -6.98 28.72 -13.09
C VAL A 322 -7.16 27.34 -12.44
N HIS A 323 -6.43 27.04 -11.35
CA HIS A 323 -6.63 25.83 -10.56
C HIS A 323 -8.02 25.81 -9.93
N GLU A 324 -8.45 26.88 -9.27
CA GLU A 324 -9.80 26.95 -8.69
C GLU A 324 -10.91 26.84 -9.74
N GLN A 325 -10.73 27.44 -10.93
CA GLN A 325 -11.67 27.26 -12.05
C GLN A 325 -11.75 25.78 -12.47
N LEU A 326 -10.61 25.11 -12.56
CA LEU A 326 -10.55 23.72 -12.98
C LEU A 326 -11.12 22.78 -11.90
N GLU A 327 -10.88 23.05 -10.62
CA GLU A 327 -11.50 22.34 -9.49
C GLU A 327 -13.03 22.48 -9.53
N GLN A 328 -13.57 23.70 -9.74
CA GLN A 328 -15.00 23.92 -9.91
C GLN A 328 -15.57 23.16 -11.13
N LEU A 329 -14.83 23.10 -12.24
CA LEU A 329 -15.25 22.41 -13.46
C LEU A 329 -15.28 20.89 -13.30
N LEU A 330 -14.21 20.32 -12.76
CA LEU A 330 -14.01 18.87 -12.66
C LEU A 330 -14.65 18.29 -11.41
N LYS A 331 -14.90 19.11 -10.38
CA LYS A 331 -15.40 18.72 -9.06
C LYS A 331 -14.48 17.71 -8.39
N PHE A 332 -13.18 17.97 -8.47
CA PHE A 332 -12.15 17.16 -7.85
C PHE A 332 -11.68 17.87 -6.59
N ASP A 333 -11.65 17.14 -5.49
CA ASP A 333 -11.10 17.64 -4.23
C ASP A 333 -9.57 17.48 -4.30
N SER A 334 -8.86 18.56 -4.00
CA SER A 334 -7.40 18.51 -3.88
C SER A 334 -6.99 17.45 -2.84
N PRO A 335 -6.05 16.55 -3.17
CA PRO A 335 -5.55 15.55 -2.23
C PRO A 335 -4.86 16.18 -1.02
N TRP A 336 -4.53 17.47 -1.08
CA TRP A 336 -3.92 18.23 0.00
C TRP A 336 -4.94 18.73 1.05
N ASN A 337 -6.24 18.68 0.75
CA ASN A 337 -7.31 19.18 1.61
C ASN A 337 -7.92 18.06 2.48
N THR A 338 -7.10 17.22 3.11
CA THR A 338 -7.57 16.10 3.94
C THR A 338 -7.22 16.31 5.41
N GLU A 339 -8.18 16.03 6.32
CA GLU A 339 -7.95 16.10 7.77
C GLU A 339 -7.13 14.92 8.30
N VAL A 340 -7.05 13.82 7.54
CA VAL A 340 -6.33 12.60 7.91
C VAL A 340 -5.36 12.26 6.80
N TYR A 341 -4.07 12.45 7.05
CA TYR A 341 -3.00 12.06 6.13
C TYR A 341 -2.64 10.58 6.36
N ARG A 342 -2.77 9.78 5.30
CA ARG A 342 -2.30 8.39 5.24
C ARG A 342 -1.30 8.29 4.11
N ASP A 343 -0.10 7.81 4.41
CA ASP A 343 0.93 7.57 3.42
C ASP A 343 0.66 6.23 2.71
N CYS A 344 0.33 6.31 1.43
CA CYS A 344 0.04 5.16 0.58
C CYS A 344 1.19 4.82 -0.39
N HIS A 345 2.34 5.48 -0.32
CA HIS A 345 3.39 5.43 -1.35
C HIS A 345 4.67 4.71 -0.91
N ILE A 346 4.67 4.10 0.28
CA ILE A 346 5.87 3.46 0.86
C ILE A 346 5.75 1.95 1.11
N ASP A 347 4.55 1.39 1.22
CA ASP A 347 4.30 -0.02 1.56
C ASP A 347 3.11 -0.60 0.77
N ALA A 348 2.78 -1.87 0.92
CA ALA A 348 1.62 -2.51 0.32
C ALA A 348 0.27 -2.15 0.99
N VAL A 349 0.29 -1.28 2.00
CA VAL A 349 -0.89 -0.71 2.67
C VAL A 349 -0.65 0.78 2.94
N CYS A 350 -1.73 1.55 3.05
CA CYS A 350 -1.62 2.92 3.53
C CYS A 350 -1.40 2.95 5.05
N ILE A 351 -0.52 3.84 5.50
CA ILE A 351 -0.06 3.93 6.89
C ILE A 351 -0.47 5.30 7.45
N ASP A 352 -1.06 5.31 8.65
CA ASP A 352 -1.34 6.56 9.36
C ASP A 352 -0.03 7.23 9.78
N THR A 353 0.11 8.51 9.47
CA THR A 353 1.32 9.31 9.77
C THR A 353 1.16 10.23 10.99
N ASN A 354 0.03 10.12 11.70
CA ASN A 354 -0.33 10.97 12.84
C ASN A 354 0.33 10.54 14.16
#